data_AF-A0A5N7B169-F1
#
_entry.id   AF-A0A5N7B169-F1
#
_cell.length_a   1.000
_cell.length_b   1.000
_cell.length_c   1.000
_cell.angle_alpha   90.00
_cell.angle_beta   90.00
_cell.angle_gamma   90.00
#
_symmetry.space_group_name_H-M   'P 1'
#
loop_
_entity.id
_entity.type
_entity.pdbx_description
1 polymer ?
#
loop_
_entity_poly.entity_id
_entity_poly.type
_entity_poly.pdbx_seq_one_letter_code
_entity_poly.pdbx_strand_id
1 'polypeptide(L)'
;MHLVTRRKKIYLVIAATFVILQIFHLRSLLSAHPASKVHNLKYFTWETPDFAYFNNQFILHLASAVHNPLPSRRLLSPGITCPAIRGVQEATVIPITDVFDERGLHSLGYETDLQRWTDPAAKAAATEQVAYYTNIVEGPSQIIEAKAVTESYWQWSAIRFVLEAFVLPWTPNRWRSAAHRFQLSRPLQQCVNSVLPDLVPNALAMHLRMWPSDLSFGQNDACYRGQVPVLRNIFSKCDWTGSYLYDNVLRVQKSDTQPVIIATDDRQHPSIVDLIRRLGPRAHFMEMTAVCTAAIQDAHPPEETQWRIATYWPIVEAAVMVQTESFIGSFWSTFSQMIAIRRHRIHRTFFVQNRVQEFVWRNRWIIILAFVGTVGLSLVRVSRRFR
;
A
#
# COMPACT_ATOMS: atom_id res chain seq x y z
N MET A 1 13.90 46.08 17.87
CA MET A 1 14.36 44.90 17.09
C MET A 1 14.14 43.56 17.83
N HIS A 2 14.42 43.44 19.14
CA HIS A 2 14.21 42.20 19.92
C HIS A 2 12.75 41.68 20.04
N LEU A 3 11.74 42.54 20.00
CA LEU A 3 10.33 42.14 20.13
C LEU A 3 9.75 41.47 18.87
N VAL A 4 10.25 41.82 17.69
CA VAL A 4 9.79 41.25 16.40
C VAL A 4 10.30 39.82 16.22
N THR A 5 11.55 39.55 16.65
CA THR A 5 12.12 38.20 16.71
C THR A 5 11.42 37.33 17.75
N ARG A 6 10.98 37.90 18.88
CA ARG A 6 10.17 37.18 19.90
C ARG A 6 8.81 36.74 19.37
N ARG A 7 8.10 37.58 18.61
CA ARG A 7 6.77 37.25 18.06
C ARG A 7 6.80 36.21 16.95
N LYS A 8 7.80 36.25 16.05
CA LYS A 8 7.99 35.18 15.05
C LYS A 8 8.28 33.83 15.71
N LYS A 9 9.06 33.82 16.80
CA LYS A 9 9.29 32.62 17.62
C LYS A 9 7.99 32.14 18.28
N ILE A 10 7.14 33.03 18.80
CA ILE A 10 5.85 32.64 19.42
C ILE A 10 4.90 31.98 18.41
N TYR A 11 4.76 32.50 17.19
CA TYR A 11 3.92 31.87 16.16
C TYR A 11 4.47 30.51 15.70
N LEU A 12 5.79 30.40 15.54
CA LEU A 12 6.45 29.12 15.25
C LEU A 12 6.25 28.11 16.39
N VAL A 13 6.34 28.57 17.65
CA VAL A 13 6.10 27.74 18.83
C VAL A 13 4.64 27.31 18.90
N ILE A 14 3.66 28.19 18.65
CA ILE A 14 2.24 27.83 18.66
C ILE A 14 1.92 26.84 17.53
N ALA A 15 2.44 27.05 16.32
CA ALA A 15 2.25 26.13 15.21
C ALA A 15 2.92 24.77 15.49
N ALA A 16 4.14 24.77 16.04
CA ALA A 16 4.83 23.56 16.45
C ALA A 16 4.07 22.84 17.57
N THR A 17 3.58 23.55 18.60
CA THR A 17 2.80 22.99 19.70
C THR A 17 1.47 22.44 19.23
N PHE A 18 0.78 23.11 18.29
CA PHE A 18 -0.43 22.58 17.68
C PHE A 18 -0.15 21.28 16.93
N VAL A 19 0.90 21.24 16.11
CA VAL A 19 1.32 20.02 15.43
C VAL A 19 1.69 18.93 16.45
N ILE A 20 2.48 19.23 17.46
CA ILE A 20 2.87 18.28 18.53
C ILE A 20 1.64 17.76 19.29
N LEU A 21 0.65 18.60 19.61
CA LEU A 21 -0.59 18.20 20.27
C LEU A 21 -1.44 17.31 19.37
N GLN A 22 -1.58 17.62 18.08
CA GLN A 22 -2.28 16.77 17.11
C GLN A 22 -1.57 15.41 16.97
N ILE A 23 -0.23 15.42 16.93
CA ILE A 23 0.60 14.21 16.91
C ILE A 23 0.39 13.38 18.18
N PHE A 24 0.42 14.01 19.35
CA PHE A 24 0.28 13.33 20.63
C PHE A 24 -1.13 12.78 20.84
N HIS A 25 -2.15 13.54 20.46
CA HIS A 25 -3.54 13.11 20.50
C HIS A 25 -3.80 11.95 19.53
N LEU A 26 -3.23 12.00 18.32
CA LEU A 26 -3.31 10.90 17.37
C LEU A 26 -2.55 9.67 17.88
N ARG A 27 -1.36 9.85 18.45
CA ARG A 27 -0.59 8.77 19.09
C ARG A 27 -1.35 8.17 20.26
N SER A 28 -2.05 8.96 21.07
CA SER A 28 -2.87 8.48 22.19
C SER A 28 -4.09 7.68 21.69
N LEU A 29 -4.79 8.19 20.69
CA LEU A 29 -5.91 7.49 20.04
C LEU A 29 -5.46 6.16 19.43
N LEU A 30 -4.25 6.13 18.88
CA LEU A 30 -3.66 4.91 18.34
C LEU A 30 -3.13 4.00 19.44
N SER A 31 -2.52 4.50 20.50
CA SER A 31 -1.95 3.67 21.57
C SER A 31 -3.04 3.04 22.47
N ALA A 32 -4.24 3.60 22.45
CA ALA A 32 -5.41 2.95 23.00
C ALA A 32 -5.59 1.61 22.27
N HIS A 33 -5.38 0.52 23.00
CA HIS A 33 -5.75 -0.80 22.52
C HIS A 33 -7.25 -0.75 22.25
N PRO A 34 -7.74 -1.29 21.12
CA PRO A 34 -9.16 -1.45 20.97
C PRO A 34 -9.59 -2.45 22.04
N ALA A 35 -10.04 -1.94 23.18
CA ALA A 35 -10.92 -2.68 24.05
C ALA A 35 -12.04 -3.14 23.12
N SER A 36 -12.10 -4.46 22.92
CA SER A 36 -13.00 -5.14 22.02
C SER A 36 -14.38 -4.46 21.98
N LYS A 37 -14.92 -4.27 20.78
CA LYS A 37 -16.20 -3.62 20.40
C LYS A 37 -16.10 -2.22 19.79
N VAL A 38 -15.15 -1.98 18.89
CA VAL A 38 -15.26 -0.86 17.93
C VAL A 38 -16.27 -1.24 16.83
N HIS A 39 -17.57 -1.22 17.16
CA HIS A 39 -18.66 -1.38 16.18
C HIS A 39 -19.04 -0.05 15.48
N ASN A 40 -18.31 1.05 15.74
CA ASN A 40 -18.72 2.40 15.37
C ASN A 40 -17.75 3.13 14.42
N LEU A 41 -17.05 2.42 13.53
CA LEU A 41 -16.49 3.04 12.32
C LEU A 41 -17.49 2.90 11.16
N LYS A 42 -18.71 3.44 11.32
CA LYS A 42 -19.80 3.43 10.32
C LYS A 42 -19.42 3.99 8.94
N TYR A 43 -18.26 4.65 8.83
CA TYR A 43 -17.73 5.26 7.60
C TYR A 43 -16.56 4.50 6.98
N PHE A 44 -16.14 3.37 7.55
CA PHE A 44 -15.07 2.54 7.02
C PHE A 44 -15.62 1.15 6.73
N THR A 45 -15.80 0.82 5.45
CA THR A 45 -16.14 -0.52 5.00
C THR A 45 -14.89 -1.12 4.40
N TRP A 46 -14.30 -2.09 5.10
CA TRP A 46 -13.14 -2.82 4.61
C TRP A 46 -13.60 -4.17 4.11
N GLU A 47 -13.27 -4.51 2.88
CA GLU A 47 -13.61 -5.81 2.31
C GLU A 47 -12.84 -6.92 3.03
N THR A 48 -13.43 -8.10 3.15
CA THR A 48 -12.81 -9.24 3.83
C THR A 48 -11.43 -9.57 3.24
N PRO A 49 -10.48 -10.11 4.04
CA PRO A 49 -9.11 -10.34 3.59
C PRO A 49 -8.99 -11.26 2.37
N ASP A 50 -9.96 -12.15 2.16
CA ASP A 50 -10.01 -13.07 1.01
C ASP A 50 -10.47 -12.38 -0.29
N PHE A 51 -11.14 -11.22 -0.22
CA PHE A 51 -11.75 -10.57 -1.38
C PHE A 51 -10.73 -9.84 -2.28
N ALA A 52 -9.77 -9.09 -1.71
CA ALA A 52 -8.72 -8.44 -2.49
C ALA A 52 -7.45 -9.29 -2.68
N TYR A 53 -7.62 -10.62 -2.63
CA TYR A 53 -6.62 -11.61 -2.96
C TYR A 53 -5.31 -11.40 -2.15
N PHE A 54 -4.14 -11.35 -2.79
CA PHE A 54 -2.84 -11.28 -2.12
C PHE A 54 -2.58 -9.95 -1.38
N ASN A 55 -3.08 -8.81 -1.85
CA ASN A 55 -2.66 -7.51 -1.33
C ASN A 55 -3.09 -7.29 0.13
N ASN A 56 -4.33 -7.67 0.46
CA ASN A 56 -4.86 -7.55 1.81
C ASN A 56 -4.19 -8.55 2.75
N GLN A 57 -3.96 -9.77 2.28
CA GLN A 57 -3.24 -10.80 3.04
C GLN A 57 -1.78 -10.40 3.31
N PHE A 58 -1.12 -9.72 2.36
CA PHE A 58 0.21 -9.18 2.58
C PHE A 58 0.24 -8.11 3.67
N ILE A 59 -0.76 -7.23 3.73
CA ILE A 59 -0.88 -6.22 4.80
C ILE A 59 -1.06 -6.90 6.16
N LEU A 60 -1.83 -7.99 6.26
CA LEU A 60 -1.94 -8.78 7.48
C LEU A 60 -0.59 -9.36 7.91
N HIS A 61 0.16 -9.94 6.98
CA HIS A 61 1.49 -10.48 7.26
C HIS A 61 2.48 -9.39 7.69
N LEU A 62 2.46 -8.23 7.02
CA LEU A 62 3.25 -7.07 7.41
C LEU A 62 2.90 -6.56 8.82
N ALA A 63 1.61 -6.44 9.13
CA ALA A 63 1.16 -5.96 10.43
C ALA A 63 1.62 -6.90 11.55
N SER A 64 1.53 -8.21 11.32
CA SER A 64 2.05 -9.22 12.23
C SER A 64 3.55 -9.02 12.50
N ALA A 65 4.35 -8.92 11.43
CA ALA A 65 5.79 -8.69 11.52
C ALA A 65 6.18 -7.37 12.22
N VAL A 66 5.40 -6.30 12.04
CA VAL A 66 5.72 -4.97 12.57
C VAL A 66 5.34 -4.82 14.04
N HIS A 67 4.19 -5.35 14.43
CA HIS A 67 3.59 -5.08 15.73
C HIS A 67 3.73 -6.23 16.72
N ASN A 68 3.96 -7.46 16.25
CA ASN A 68 4.23 -8.65 17.06
C ASN A 68 5.42 -9.40 16.46
N PRO A 69 6.62 -8.79 16.44
CA PRO A 69 7.81 -9.54 16.08
C PRO A 69 7.99 -10.67 17.10
N LEU A 70 8.12 -11.90 16.63
CA LEU A 70 8.31 -13.08 17.47
C LEU A 70 9.77 -13.54 17.41
N PRO A 71 10.70 -12.93 18.18
CA PRO A 71 12.12 -13.32 18.13
C PRO A 71 12.38 -14.68 18.79
N SER A 72 11.54 -15.09 19.74
CA SER A 72 11.66 -16.31 20.54
C SER A 72 10.66 -17.41 20.15
N ARG A 73 9.77 -17.15 19.18
CA ARG A 73 8.66 -18.04 18.78
C ARG A 73 8.46 -17.99 17.26
N ARG A 74 7.81 -18.99 16.65
CA ARG A 74 7.46 -18.97 15.22
C ARG A 74 5.97 -18.78 14.98
N LEU A 75 5.63 -17.97 13.98
CA LEU A 75 4.28 -17.79 13.45
C LEU A 75 4.07 -18.73 12.26
N LEU A 76 3.09 -19.63 12.37
CA LEU A 76 2.52 -20.29 11.21
C LEU A 76 1.60 -19.30 10.50
N SER A 77 2.01 -18.87 9.31
CA SER A 77 1.11 -18.15 8.40
C SER A 77 -0.14 -19.01 8.14
N PRO A 78 -1.33 -18.44 7.86
CA PRO A 78 -2.44 -19.18 7.28
C PRO A 78 -2.26 -19.49 5.78
N GLY A 79 -1.20 -18.98 5.14
CA GLY A 79 -0.95 -19.11 3.70
C GLY A 79 -1.56 -17.94 2.93
N ILE A 80 -1.54 -18.00 1.60
CA ILE A 80 -2.21 -17.05 0.72
C ILE A 80 -3.47 -17.72 0.15
N THR A 81 -4.63 -17.34 0.65
CA THR A 81 -5.93 -17.75 0.11
C THR A 81 -6.14 -17.13 -1.26
N CYS A 82 -6.30 -17.98 -2.26
CA CYS A 82 -6.62 -17.63 -3.63
C CYS A 82 -8.12 -17.89 -3.83
N PRO A 83 -8.96 -16.85 -3.95
CA PRO A 83 -10.38 -17.06 -4.19
C PRO A 83 -10.60 -17.69 -5.57
N ALA A 84 -11.77 -18.29 -5.79
CA ALA A 84 -12.17 -18.91 -7.05
C ALA A 84 -12.41 -17.85 -8.16
N ILE A 85 -11.33 -17.22 -8.62
CA ILE A 85 -11.31 -16.18 -9.65
C ILE A 85 -10.18 -16.46 -10.65
N ARG A 86 -10.25 -15.85 -11.84
CA ARG A 86 -9.18 -15.88 -12.85
C ARG A 86 -8.72 -17.30 -13.26
N GLY A 87 -9.64 -18.25 -13.31
CA GLY A 87 -9.34 -19.64 -13.70
C GLY A 87 -9.02 -20.58 -12.53
N VAL A 88 -9.05 -20.09 -11.30
CA VAL A 88 -9.09 -20.92 -10.08
C VAL A 88 -10.54 -21.40 -9.88
N GLN A 89 -10.77 -22.72 -9.89
CA GLN A 89 -12.13 -23.29 -9.78
C GLN A 89 -12.69 -23.28 -8.36
N GLU A 90 -11.83 -23.53 -7.36
CA GLU A 90 -12.19 -23.57 -5.93
C GLU A 90 -11.16 -22.76 -5.12
N ALA A 91 -11.55 -22.24 -3.97
CA ALA A 91 -10.63 -21.46 -3.14
C ALA A 91 -9.42 -22.33 -2.72
N THR A 92 -8.22 -21.93 -3.12
CA THR A 92 -6.99 -22.68 -2.89
C THR A 92 -6.06 -21.89 -1.98
N VAL A 93 -5.40 -22.55 -1.03
CA VAL A 93 -4.39 -21.91 -0.19
C VAL A 93 -3.00 -22.22 -0.73
N ILE A 94 -2.23 -21.19 -1.05
CA ILE A 94 -0.82 -21.32 -1.42
C ILE A 94 0.05 -21.19 -0.15
N PRO A 95 1.00 -22.10 0.10
CA PRO A 95 2.01 -21.90 1.13
C PRO A 95 2.73 -20.57 0.95
N ILE A 96 2.91 -19.81 2.04
CA ILE A 96 3.58 -18.49 1.97
C ILE A 96 5.02 -18.59 1.43
N THR A 97 5.66 -19.75 1.59
CA THR A 97 6.99 -20.11 1.08
C THR A 97 7.04 -20.26 -0.44
N ASP A 98 5.91 -20.55 -1.10
CA ASP A 98 5.86 -20.58 -2.57
C ASP A 98 5.93 -19.14 -3.14
N VAL A 99 5.52 -18.15 -2.34
CA VAL A 99 5.52 -16.73 -2.72
C VAL A 99 6.78 -16.00 -2.25
N PHE A 100 7.24 -16.27 -1.03
CA PHE A 100 8.37 -15.59 -0.41
C PHE A 100 9.49 -16.54 -0.01
N ASP A 101 10.72 -16.07 -0.12
CA ASP A 101 11.92 -16.80 0.27
C ASP A 101 11.95 -17.10 1.78
N GLU A 102 12.34 -18.33 2.10
CA GLU A 102 12.36 -18.86 3.47
C GLU A 102 13.26 -18.06 4.41
N ARG A 103 14.41 -17.55 3.94
CA ARG A 103 15.34 -16.79 4.79
C ARG A 103 14.70 -15.47 5.22
N GLY A 104 14.02 -14.83 4.29
CA GLY A 104 13.25 -13.62 4.53
C GLY A 104 12.15 -13.85 5.58
N LEU A 105 11.35 -14.90 5.38
CA LEU A 105 10.28 -15.32 6.29
C LEU A 105 10.81 -15.68 7.70
N HIS A 106 11.89 -16.46 7.79
CA HIS A 106 12.52 -16.79 9.06
C HIS A 106 13.00 -15.55 9.83
N SER A 107 13.58 -14.57 9.13
CA SER A 107 14.01 -13.32 9.76
C SER A 107 12.86 -12.48 10.33
N LEU A 108 11.62 -12.81 9.94
CA LEU A 108 10.39 -12.20 10.41
C LEU A 108 9.67 -13.06 11.47
N GLY A 109 10.26 -14.20 11.86
CA GLY A 109 9.69 -15.12 12.83
C GLY A 109 8.64 -16.06 12.26
N TYR A 110 8.62 -16.31 10.94
CA TYR A 110 7.68 -17.28 10.35
C TYR A 110 8.22 -18.71 10.42
N GLU A 111 7.29 -19.65 10.58
CA GLU A 111 7.51 -21.07 10.32
C GLU A 111 7.48 -21.34 8.81
N THR A 112 8.50 -22.04 8.32
CA THR A 112 8.69 -22.34 6.89
C THR A 112 8.78 -23.83 6.62
N ASP A 113 8.80 -24.68 7.65
CA ASP A 113 8.80 -26.13 7.49
C ASP A 113 7.52 -26.62 6.78
N LEU A 114 7.67 -26.96 5.49
CA LEU A 114 6.60 -27.41 4.61
C LEU A 114 5.92 -28.70 5.12
N GLN A 115 6.62 -29.57 5.86
CA GLN A 115 6.04 -30.81 6.36
C GLN A 115 4.91 -30.55 7.36
N ARG A 116 4.96 -29.41 8.06
CA ARG A 116 3.91 -28.98 9.00
C ARG A 116 2.65 -28.48 8.30
N TRP A 117 2.70 -28.22 7.00
CA TRP A 117 1.54 -27.88 6.19
C TRP A 117 0.85 -29.10 5.61
N THR A 118 1.63 -30.14 5.31
CA THR A 118 1.15 -31.37 4.70
C THR A 118 0.61 -32.39 5.69
N ASP A 119 0.96 -32.30 6.98
CA ASP A 119 0.45 -33.16 8.06
C ASP A 119 -0.42 -32.36 9.06
N PRO A 120 -1.77 -32.46 8.96
CA PRO A 120 -2.69 -31.78 9.87
C PRO A 120 -2.54 -32.19 11.34
N ALA A 121 -2.12 -33.42 11.63
CA ALA A 121 -1.97 -33.93 12.98
C ALA A 121 -0.70 -33.38 13.64
N ALA A 122 0.43 -33.39 12.92
CA ALA A 122 1.67 -32.73 13.37
C ALA A 122 1.48 -31.22 13.52
N LYS A 123 0.72 -30.58 12.61
CA LYS A 123 0.33 -29.17 12.71
C LYS A 123 -0.43 -28.90 14.01
N ALA A 124 -1.50 -29.66 14.27
CA ALA A 124 -2.33 -29.44 15.46
C ALA A 124 -1.58 -29.66 16.78
N ALA A 125 -0.66 -30.62 16.83
CA ALA A 125 0.10 -30.93 18.05
C ALA A 125 1.14 -29.85 18.42
N ALA A 126 1.71 -29.14 17.44
CA ALA A 126 2.77 -28.17 17.64
C ALA A 126 2.30 -26.70 17.60
N THR A 127 1.02 -26.47 17.30
CA THR A 127 0.48 -25.13 16.99
C THR A 127 -0.64 -24.72 17.94
N GLU A 128 -0.48 -23.56 18.55
CA GLU A 128 -1.52 -22.88 19.30
C GLU A 128 -2.34 -21.99 18.35
N GLN A 129 -3.64 -22.24 18.25
CA GLN A 129 -4.55 -21.41 17.46
C GLN A 129 -5.01 -20.21 18.28
N VAL A 130 -4.81 -19.01 17.76
CA VAL A 130 -5.27 -17.77 18.39
C VAL A 130 -6.32 -17.08 17.53
N ALA A 131 -7.39 -16.61 18.19
CA ALA A 131 -8.51 -15.92 17.53
C ALA A 131 -8.32 -14.40 17.42
N TYR A 132 -7.47 -13.82 18.27
CA TYR A 132 -7.23 -12.38 18.34
C TYR A 132 -5.75 -12.07 18.32
N TYR A 133 -5.41 -10.96 17.66
CA TYR A 133 -4.04 -10.48 17.54
C TYR A 133 -3.37 -10.19 18.89
N THR A 134 -4.14 -9.66 19.84
CA THR A 134 -3.69 -9.39 21.22
C THR A 134 -3.31 -10.64 21.99
N ASN A 135 -3.72 -11.82 21.51
CA ASN A 135 -3.42 -13.10 22.16
C ASN A 135 -2.11 -13.70 21.63
N ILE A 136 -1.49 -13.07 20.62
CA ILE A 136 -0.13 -13.37 20.20
C ILE A 136 0.81 -12.72 21.22
N VAL A 137 1.24 -13.51 22.20
CA VAL A 137 2.13 -13.08 23.29
C VAL A 137 3.44 -13.85 23.25
N GLU A 138 4.53 -13.23 23.72
CA GLU A 138 5.80 -13.94 23.93
C GLU A 138 5.61 -15.01 25.03
N GLY A 139 6.09 -16.23 24.76
CA GLY A 139 5.93 -17.38 25.64
C GLY A 139 6.71 -18.60 25.14
N PRO A 140 6.79 -19.70 25.92
CA PRO A 140 7.65 -20.84 25.59
C PRO A 140 7.21 -21.57 24.31
N SER A 141 8.15 -21.69 23.37
CA SER A 141 8.37 -22.69 22.29
C SER A 141 7.25 -23.12 21.34
N GLN A 142 5.98 -22.82 21.55
CA GLN A 142 4.91 -23.28 20.66
C GLN A 142 4.92 -22.53 19.32
N ILE A 143 4.28 -23.04 18.27
CA ILE A 143 4.03 -22.26 17.03
C ILE A 143 2.69 -21.54 17.20
N ILE A 144 2.48 -20.34 16.66
CA ILE A 144 1.16 -19.68 16.64
C ILE A 144 0.55 -19.80 15.26
N GLU A 145 -0.70 -20.24 15.16
CA GLU A 145 -1.51 -20.03 13.97
C GLU A 145 -2.57 -18.96 14.26
N ALA A 146 -2.43 -17.81 13.62
CA ALA A 146 -3.44 -16.76 13.67
C ALA A 146 -4.54 -17.06 12.64
N LYS A 147 -5.70 -17.55 13.09
CA LYS A 147 -6.88 -17.62 12.23
C LYS A 147 -7.57 -16.27 12.25
N ALA A 148 -7.50 -15.54 11.14
CA ALA A 148 -8.17 -14.26 10.97
C ALA A 148 -9.69 -14.44 10.80
N VAL A 149 -10.36 -15.04 11.78
CA VAL A 149 -11.82 -15.29 11.72
C VAL A 149 -12.61 -14.00 11.98
N THR A 150 -11.96 -12.96 12.52
CA THR A 150 -12.64 -11.70 12.87
C THR A 150 -12.22 -10.56 11.95
N GLU A 151 -13.23 -9.84 11.44
CA GLU A 151 -13.10 -8.57 10.72
C GLU A 151 -12.20 -7.56 11.48
N SER A 152 -12.18 -7.67 12.81
CA SER A 152 -11.42 -6.79 13.69
C SER A 152 -9.91 -6.81 13.48
N TYR A 153 -9.30 -7.96 13.18
CA TYR A 153 -7.84 -8.04 12.99
C TYR A 153 -7.42 -7.41 11.65
N TRP A 154 -8.19 -7.69 10.60
CA TRP A 154 -7.98 -7.09 9.30
C TRP A 154 -8.15 -5.57 9.33
N GLN A 155 -9.28 -5.09 9.84
CA GLN A 155 -9.54 -3.65 9.96
C GLN A 155 -8.43 -2.96 10.76
N TRP A 156 -8.01 -3.54 11.89
CA TRP A 156 -6.92 -2.99 12.69
C TRP A 156 -5.61 -2.91 11.90
N SER A 157 -5.23 -4.00 11.22
CA SER A 157 -4.00 -4.08 10.44
C SER A 157 -3.98 -3.07 9.30
N ALA A 158 -5.10 -2.94 8.58
CA ALA A 158 -5.22 -2.03 7.46
C ALA A 158 -5.22 -0.56 7.89
N ILE A 159 -5.96 -0.21 8.94
CA ILE A 159 -5.95 1.15 9.51
C ILE A 159 -4.55 1.53 9.98
N ARG A 160 -3.89 0.63 10.73
CA ARG A 160 -2.52 0.84 11.21
C ARG A 160 -1.54 0.97 10.09
N PHE A 161 -1.60 0.09 9.09
CA PHE A 161 -0.75 0.17 7.93
C PHE A 161 -0.89 1.53 7.25
N VAL A 162 -2.11 1.97 6.90
CA VAL A 162 -2.31 3.26 6.24
C VAL A 162 -1.77 4.42 7.09
N LEU A 163 -2.14 4.46 8.37
CA LEU A 163 -1.74 5.55 9.25
C LEU A 163 -0.24 5.57 9.48
N GLU A 164 0.37 4.44 9.84
CA GLU A 164 1.77 4.37 10.24
C GLU A 164 2.75 4.35 9.06
N ALA A 165 2.35 3.80 7.91
CA ALA A 165 3.21 3.75 6.73
C ALA A 165 3.18 5.05 5.91
N PHE A 166 2.05 5.76 5.89
CA PHE A 166 1.84 6.87 4.95
C PHE A 166 1.42 8.20 5.58
N VAL A 167 0.73 8.21 6.72
CA VAL A 167 0.22 9.45 7.32
C VAL A 167 1.15 9.97 8.42
N LEU A 168 1.61 9.09 9.30
CA LEU A 168 2.47 9.44 10.42
C LEU A 168 3.94 9.53 9.95
N PRO A 169 4.63 10.65 10.16
CA PRO A 169 5.95 10.86 9.57
C PRO A 169 7.12 10.13 10.27
N TRP A 170 6.93 9.48 11.43
CA TRP A 170 8.02 8.83 12.20
C TRP A 170 7.93 7.30 12.30
N THR A 171 6.82 6.68 11.87
CA THR A 171 6.62 5.22 11.88
C THR A 171 6.94 4.45 10.57
N PRO A 172 7.16 5.05 9.38
CA PRO A 172 7.26 4.29 8.13
C PRO A 172 8.37 3.24 8.08
N ASN A 173 9.46 3.46 8.82
CA ASN A 173 10.66 2.63 8.72
C ASN A 173 10.44 1.17 9.15
N ARG A 174 9.59 0.91 10.15
CA ARG A 174 9.31 -0.46 10.61
C ARG A 174 8.60 -1.27 9.53
N TRP A 175 7.57 -0.67 8.93
CA TRP A 175 6.81 -1.24 7.83
C TRP A 175 7.67 -1.50 6.59
N ARG A 176 8.53 -0.55 6.21
CA ARG A 176 9.48 -0.73 5.10
C ARG A 176 10.49 -1.83 5.39
N SER A 177 11.07 -1.84 6.59
CA SER A 177 12.05 -2.85 6.99
C SER A 177 11.46 -4.26 6.94
N ALA A 178 10.25 -4.46 7.46
CA ALA A 178 9.53 -5.73 7.37
C ALA A 178 9.23 -6.08 5.89
N ALA A 179 8.72 -5.14 5.10
CA ALA A 179 8.37 -5.36 3.70
C ALA A 179 9.56 -5.76 2.82
N HIS A 180 10.77 -5.29 3.13
CA HIS A 180 12.00 -5.69 2.42
C HIS A 180 12.48 -7.11 2.79
N ARG A 181 12.05 -7.65 3.93
CA ARG A 181 12.35 -9.03 4.32
C ARG A 181 11.42 -10.05 3.63
N PHE A 182 10.25 -9.62 3.15
CA PHE A 182 9.39 -10.41 2.26
C PHE A 182 9.95 -10.42 0.81
N GLN A 183 11.07 -11.10 0.64
CA GLN A 183 11.73 -11.35 -0.64
C GLN A 183 10.97 -12.43 -1.40
N LEU A 184 10.83 -12.30 -2.72
CA LEU A 184 10.11 -13.29 -3.51
C LEU A 184 10.88 -14.62 -3.56
N SER A 185 10.13 -15.72 -3.66
CA SER A 185 10.69 -17.04 -3.99
C SER A 185 11.41 -17.00 -5.34
N ARG A 186 12.35 -17.93 -5.55
CA ARG A 186 13.18 -17.97 -6.75
C ARG A 186 12.37 -18.00 -8.07
N PRO A 187 11.32 -18.82 -8.23
CA PRO A 187 10.51 -18.84 -9.47
C PRO A 187 9.88 -17.48 -9.77
N LEU A 188 9.30 -16.83 -8.75
CA LEU A 188 8.68 -15.52 -8.91
C LEU A 188 9.72 -14.43 -9.18
N GLN A 189 10.88 -14.49 -8.55
CA GLN A 189 11.95 -13.54 -8.82
C GLN A 189 12.51 -13.68 -10.24
N GLN A 190 12.62 -14.90 -10.77
CA GLN A 190 12.99 -15.15 -12.18
C GLN A 190 11.94 -14.56 -13.14
N CYS A 191 10.66 -14.76 -12.84
CA CYS A 191 9.59 -14.15 -13.60
C CYS A 191 9.70 -12.62 -13.61
N VAL A 192 9.85 -11.98 -12.44
CA VAL A 192 10.00 -10.52 -12.32
C VAL A 192 11.17 -10.01 -13.16
N ASN A 193 12.32 -10.68 -13.11
CA ASN A 193 13.51 -10.29 -13.86
C ASN A 193 13.33 -10.44 -15.39
N SER A 194 12.33 -11.19 -15.85
CA SER A 194 12.05 -11.37 -17.28
C SER A 194 11.10 -10.33 -17.88
N VAL A 195 10.36 -9.59 -17.06
CA VAL A 195 9.34 -8.64 -17.53
C VAL A 195 9.99 -7.30 -17.85
N LEU A 196 10.02 -6.95 -19.15
CA LEU A 196 10.56 -5.68 -19.66
C LEU A 196 11.95 -5.30 -19.07
N PRO A 197 12.94 -6.22 -19.08
CA PRO A 197 14.18 -6.08 -18.30
C PRO A 197 14.97 -4.81 -18.62
N ASP A 198 14.95 -4.39 -19.88
CA ASP A 198 15.69 -3.20 -20.36
C ASP A 198 15.00 -1.88 -19.98
N LEU A 199 13.68 -1.90 -19.79
CA LEU A 199 12.89 -0.71 -19.50
C LEU A 199 12.74 -0.48 -18.01
N VAL A 200 12.47 -1.54 -17.24
CA VAL A 200 12.08 -1.46 -15.82
C VAL A 200 13.00 -0.58 -14.98
N PRO A 201 14.34 -0.72 -15.01
CA PRO A 201 15.24 0.07 -14.17
C PRO A 201 15.14 1.58 -14.39
N ASN A 202 14.72 2.01 -15.59
CA ASN A 202 14.65 3.41 -16.01
C ASN A 202 13.19 3.92 -16.14
N ALA A 203 12.21 3.03 -16.07
CA ALA A 203 10.82 3.36 -16.32
C ALA A 203 10.15 4.10 -15.15
N LEU A 204 9.14 4.89 -15.49
CA LEU A 204 8.12 5.34 -14.56
C LEU A 204 6.99 4.31 -14.57
N ALA A 205 6.69 3.71 -13.44
CA ALA A 205 5.53 2.84 -13.29
C ALA A 205 4.31 3.60 -12.79
N MET A 206 3.15 3.32 -13.36
CA MET A 206 1.89 3.95 -13.01
C MET A 206 0.83 2.87 -12.78
N HIS A 207 0.30 2.79 -11.56
CA HIS A 207 -0.79 1.87 -11.23
C HIS A 207 -2.11 2.63 -11.15
N LEU A 208 -3.06 2.22 -11.99
CA LEU A 208 -4.35 2.86 -12.16
C LEU A 208 -5.45 1.84 -11.89
N ARG A 209 -6.17 2.04 -10.78
CA ARG A 209 -7.33 1.23 -10.42
C ARG A 209 -8.58 1.95 -10.91
N MET A 210 -9.15 1.49 -12.02
CA MET A 210 -10.33 2.04 -12.66
C MET A 210 -11.64 1.38 -12.18
N TRP A 211 -11.56 0.17 -11.61
CA TRP A 211 -12.70 -0.48 -10.94
C TRP A 211 -12.95 0.12 -9.54
N PRO A 212 -14.12 -0.19 -8.92
CA PRO A 212 -14.36 0.13 -7.50
C PRO A 212 -13.17 -0.26 -6.62
N SER A 213 -12.83 0.63 -5.67
CA SER A 213 -11.65 0.45 -4.82
C SER A 213 -11.90 -0.63 -3.78
N ASP A 214 -10.92 -1.49 -3.56
CA ASP A 214 -10.92 -2.51 -2.49
C ASP A 214 -10.93 -1.92 -1.06
N LEU A 215 -10.78 -0.59 -1.00
CA LEU A 215 -10.65 0.23 0.19
C LEU A 215 -11.61 1.39 0.01
N SER A 216 -12.80 1.27 0.58
CA SER A 216 -13.86 2.24 0.44
C SER A 216 -14.26 2.84 1.79
N PHE A 217 -14.31 4.16 1.88
CA PHE A 217 -14.84 4.83 3.07
C PHE A 217 -16.38 4.80 3.00
N GLY A 218 -16.98 3.66 3.34
CA GLY A 218 -18.42 3.45 3.33
C GLY A 218 -19.02 3.46 1.93
N GLN A 219 -18.37 2.84 0.94
CA GLN A 219 -18.78 2.95 -0.47
C GLN A 219 -18.91 1.58 -1.14
N ASN A 220 -20.05 1.38 -1.82
CA ASN A 220 -20.26 0.27 -2.75
C ASN A 220 -19.94 0.67 -4.21
N ASP A 221 -19.54 1.92 -4.45
CA ASP A 221 -19.38 2.48 -5.80
C ASP A 221 -17.97 3.07 -5.98
N ALA A 222 -17.33 2.76 -7.13
CA ALA A 222 -16.06 3.36 -7.56
C ALA A 222 -16.14 4.89 -7.63
N CYS A 223 -17.35 5.37 -7.89
CA CYS A 223 -17.71 6.76 -7.99
C CYS A 223 -18.53 7.16 -6.78
N TYR A 224 -17.95 7.96 -5.90
CA TYR A 224 -18.73 8.61 -4.87
C TYR A 224 -19.77 9.55 -5.51
N ARG A 225 -21.00 9.05 -5.70
CA ARG A 225 -22.20 9.84 -6.03
C ARG A 225 -22.99 10.26 -4.77
N GLY A 226 -22.48 9.92 -3.58
CA GLY A 226 -23.11 10.10 -2.27
C GLY A 226 -22.92 11.47 -1.60
N GLN A 227 -23.51 11.62 -0.40
CA GLN A 227 -23.98 12.86 0.25
C GLN A 227 -22.95 13.85 0.84
N VAL A 228 -21.63 13.63 0.74
CA VAL A 228 -20.58 14.52 1.28
C VAL A 228 -19.73 15.09 0.15
N PRO A 229 -20.12 16.25 -0.44
CA PRO A 229 -19.52 16.80 -1.65
C PRO A 229 -18.00 16.99 -1.60
N VAL A 230 -17.45 17.26 -0.42
CA VAL A 230 -16.01 17.48 -0.22
C VAL A 230 -15.20 16.20 -0.48
N LEU A 231 -15.75 15.03 -0.16
CA LEU A 231 -15.06 13.76 -0.34
C LEU A 231 -14.88 13.42 -1.83
N ARG A 232 -15.77 13.87 -2.72
CA ARG A 232 -15.55 13.75 -4.17
C ARG A 232 -14.21 14.37 -4.59
N ASN A 233 -13.82 15.52 -4.05
CA ASN A 233 -12.58 16.19 -4.46
C ASN A 233 -11.31 15.51 -3.89
N ILE A 234 -11.47 14.66 -2.88
CA ILE A 234 -10.38 13.94 -2.20
C ILE A 234 -10.25 12.50 -2.76
N PHE A 235 -11.38 11.89 -3.13
CA PHE A 235 -11.51 10.47 -3.46
C PHE A 235 -11.93 10.19 -4.91
N SER A 236 -12.25 11.20 -5.74
CA SER A 236 -12.76 10.97 -7.11
C SER A 236 -11.68 10.40 -8.03
N LYS A 237 -11.80 9.09 -8.28
CA LYS A 237 -11.25 8.40 -9.45
C LYS A 237 -12.08 8.67 -10.72
N CYS A 238 -13.35 9.06 -10.55
CA CYS A 238 -14.33 9.13 -11.63
C CYS A 238 -14.25 10.37 -12.52
N ASP A 239 -13.47 11.36 -12.10
CA ASP A 239 -13.16 12.53 -12.94
C ASP A 239 -11.75 12.41 -13.56
N TRP A 240 -11.07 11.26 -13.49
CA TRP A 240 -9.75 11.11 -14.11
C TRP A 240 -9.89 11.11 -15.64
N THR A 241 -9.26 12.09 -16.30
CA THR A 241 -9.12 12.14 -17.76
C THR A 241 -7.72 11.65 -18.16
N GLY A 242 -7.51 11.26 -19.42
CA GLY A 242 -6.17 10.91 -19.88
C GLY A 242 -5.19 12.08 -19.78
N SER A 243 -5.64 13.32 -20.01
CA SER A 243 -4.85 14.53 -19.76
C SER A 243 -4.41 14.68 -18.30
N TYR A 244 -5.32 14.43 -17.35
CA TYR A 244 -5.04 14.51 -15.92
C TYR A 244 -3.99 13.47 -15.49
N LEU A 245 -4.10 12.25 -16.01
CA LEU A 245 -3.13 11.19 -15.75
C LEU A 245 -1.77 11.52 -16.40
N TYR A 246 -1.77 12.08 -17.60
CA TYR A 246 -0.55 12.53 -18.28
C TYR A 246 0.15 13.66 -17.51
N ASP A 247 -0.58 14.63 -16.96
CA ASP A 247 -0.02 15.68 -16.10
C ASP A 247 0.69 15.08 -14.86
N ASN A 248 0.17 13.98 -14.31
CA ASN A 248 0.82 13.27 -13.21
C ASN A 248 2.14 12.60 -13.65
N VAL A 249 2.23 12.10 -14.89
CA VAL A 249 3.48 11.60 -15.47
C VAL A 249 4.47 12.75 -15.63
N LEU A 250 4.07 13.86 -16.24
CA LEU A 250 4.92 15.04 -16.45
C LEU A 250 5.50 15.59 -15.14
N ARG A 251 4.71 15.55 -14.06
CA ARG A 251 5.13 16.02 -12.73
C ARG A 251 6.33 15.25 -12.16
N VAL A 252 6.49 13.97 -12.51
CA VAL A 252 7.45 13.09 -11.81
C VAL A 252 8.48 12.44 -12.74
N GLN A 253 8.27 12.47 -14.06
CA GLN A 253 9.22 11.95 -15.04
C GLN A 253 10.57 12.66 -14.94
N LYS A 254 11.66 11.95 -15.23
CA LYS A 254 13.02 12.52 -15.30
C LYS A 254 13.29 13.19 -16.65
N SER A 255 12.69 12.67 -17.71
CA SER A 255 12.85 13.15 -19.09
C SER A 255 11.58 12.90 -19.89
N ASP A 256 11.42 13.63 -20.99
CA ASP A 256 10.30 13.49 -21.91
C ASP A 256 10.32 12.18 -22.71
N THR A 257 11.42 11.43 -22.63
CA THR A 257 11.60 10.13 -23.28
C THR A 257 11.48 8.95 -22.31
N GLN A 258 11.25 9.21 -21.01
CA GLN A 258 11.22 8.14 -20.01
C GLN A 258 10.09 7.15 -20.32
N PRO A 259 10.37 5.83 -20.41
CA PRO A 259 9.34 4.81 -20.57
C PRO A 259 8.34 4.83 -19.43
N VAL A 260 7.06 4.58 -19.73
CA VAL A 260 5.95 4.55 -18.78
C VAL A 260 5.29 3.18 -18.81
N ILE A 261 5.48 2.41 -17.73
CA ILE A 261 4.84 1.11 -17.55
C ILE A 261 3.51 1.33 -16.85
N ILE A 262 2.41 0.92 -17.49
CA ILE A 262 1.05 1.09 -16.98
C ILE A 262 0.52 -0.26 -16.49
N ALA A 263 0.11 -0.31 -15.22
CA ALA A 263 -0.67 -1.40 -14.66
C ALA A 263 -2.10 -0.90 -14.40
N THR A 264 -3.09 -1.55 -15.01
CA THR A 264 -4.51 -1.18 -14.88
C THR A 264 -5.38 -2.42 -14.91
N ASP A 265 -6.49 -2.36 -14.20
CA ASP A 265 -7.57 -3.35 -14.21
C ASP A 265 -8.52 -3.19 -15.41
N ASP A 266 -8.49 -2.04 -16.09
CA ASP A 266 -9.25 -1.78 -17.32
C ASP A 266 -8.36 -1.03 -18.34
N ARG A 267 -7.89 -1.75 -19.37
CA ARG A 267 -7.08 -1.18 -20.46
C ARG A 267 -7.92 -0.40 -21.47
N GLN A 268 -9.23 -0.65 -21.53
CA GLN A 268 -10.14 -0.06 -22.50
C GLN A 268 -10.84 1.20 -21.96
N HIS A 269 -10.72 1.46 -20.66
CA HIS A 269 -11.26 2.67 -20.03
C HIS A 269 -10.84 3.92 -20.82
N PRO A 270 -11.77 4.85 -21.17
CA PRO A 270 -11.49 5.99 -22.04
C PRO A 270 -10.27 6.84 -21.60
N SER A 271 -10.13 7.06 -20.30
CA SER A 271 -8.99 7.79 -19.70
C SER A 271 -7.64 7.09 -19.90
N ILE A 272 -7.62 5.76 -19.91
CA ILE A 272 -6.40 4.97 -20.16
C ILE A 272 -6.05 5.03 -21.64
N VAL A 273 -7.04 4.88 -22.53
CA VAL A 273 -6.83 5.01 -23.97
C VAL A 273 -6.30 6.39 -24.35
N ASP A 274 -6.85 7.47 -23.78
CA ASP A 274 -6.35 8.83 -23.99
C ASP A 274 -4.94 9.03 -23.41
N LEU A 275 -4.65 8.45 -22.23
CA LEU A 275 -3.30 8.47 -21.65
C LEU A 275 -2.27 7.79 -22.57
N ILE A 276 -2.57 6.59 -23.07
CA ILE A 276 -1.69 5.86 -24.00
C ILE A 276 -1.43 6.70 -25.24
N ARG A 277 -2.48 7.31 -25.82
CA ARG A 277 -2.35 8.18 -27.00
C ARG A 277 -1.41 9.35 -26.73
N ARG A 278 -1.46 9.96 -25.55
CA ARG A 278 -0.59 11.08 -25.15
C ARG A 278 0.85 10.67 -24.90
N LEU A 279 1.06 9.49 -24.33
CA LEU A 279 2.38 8.92 -24.09
C LEU A 279 3.05 8.40 -25.37
N GLY A 280 2.26 8.00 -26.36
CA GLY A 280 2.72 7.45 -27.62
C GLY A 280 3.61 6.21 -27.41
N PRO A 281 4.80 6.14 -28.02
CA PRO A 281 5.67 4.96 -27.95
C PRO A 281 6.27 4.69 -26.56
N ARG A 282 6.10 5.62 -25.61
CA ARG A 282 6.59 5.47 -24.23
C ARG A 282 5.69 4.59 -23.38
N ALA A 283 4.46 4.33 -23.81
CA ALA A 283 3.50 3.54 -23.03
C ALA A 283 3.77 2.04 -23.21
N HIS A 284 3.96 1.33 -22.10
CA HIS A 284 4.19 -0.11 -22.07
C HIS A 284 3.25 -0.79 -21.09
N PHE A 285 2.76 -1.97 -21.45
CA PHE A 285 2.06 -2.88 -20.54
C PHE A 285 2.96 -4.05 -20.19
N MET A 286 2.83 -4.55 -18.96
CA MET A 286 3.48 -5.79 -18.57
C MET A 286 2.67 -6.97 -19.13
N GLU A 287 3.38 -8.01 -19.54
CA GLU A 287 2.81 -9.27 -20.00
C GLU A 287 3.63 -10.44 -19.46
N MET A 288 2.97 -11.59 -19.31
CA MET A 288 3.61 -12.83 -18.91
C MET A 288 4.53 -13.31 -20.03
N THR A 289 5.83 -13.33 -19.78
CA THR A 289 6.81 -13.80 -20.78
C THR A 289 6.86 -15.33 -20.80
N ALA A 290 7.38 -15.91 -21.89
CA ALA A 290 7.64 -17.35 -21.94
C ALA A 290 8.60 -17.81 -20.83
N VAL A 291 9.59 -16.99 -20.47
CA VAL A 291 10.52 -17.26 -19.37
C VAL A 291 9.82 -17.27 -18.03
N CYS A 292 8.89 -16.34 -17.79
CA CYS A 292 8.09 -16.32 -16.58
C CYS A 292 7.19 -17.56 -16.46
N THR A 293 6.48 -17.91 -17.53
CA THR A 293 5.62 -19.09 -17.57
C THR A 293 6.42 -20.37 -17.30
N ALA A 294 7.58 -20.51 -17.94
CA ALA A 294 8.47 -21.66 -17.72
C ALA A 294 8.97 -21.74 -16.27
N ALA A 295 9.37 -20.62 -15.66
CA ALA A 295 9.82 -20.61 -14.27
C ALA A 295 8.73 -21.09 -13.28
N ILE A 296 7.46 -20.77 -13.53
CA ILE A 296 6.34 -21.25 -12.71
C ILE A 296 6.05 -22.75 -12.99
N GLN A 297 6.12 -23.16 -14.25
CA GLN A 297 5.94 -24.56 -14.68
C GLN A 297 6.99 -25.50 -14.07
N ASP A 298 8.25 -25.08 -14.06
CA ASP A 298 9.36 -25.88 -13.53
C ASP A 298 9.30 -26.04 -11.99
N ALA A 299 8.57 -25.15 -11.31
CA ALA A 299 8.49 -25.10 -9.85
C ALA A 299 7.30 -25.85 -9.25
N HIS A 300 6.28 -26.20 -10.06
CA HIS A 300 5.01 -26.71 -9.57
C HIS A 300 4.47 -27.84 -10.46
N PRO A 301 3.60 -28.72 -9.92
CA PRO A 301 2.98 -29.76 -10.71
C PRO A 301 2.19 -29.21 -11.92
N PRO A 302 2.12 -29.95 -13.04
CA PRO A 302 1.41 -29.52 -14.24
C PRO A 302 -0.06 -29.17 -13.97
N GLU A 303 -0.75 -29.93 -13.10
CA GLU A 303 -2.14 -29.67 -12.72
C GLU A 303 -2.34 -28.33 -12.01
N GLU A 304 -1.30 -27.75 -11.40
CA GLU A 304 -1.40 -26.49 -10.66
C GLU A 304 -0.99 -25.26 -11.48
N THR A 305 -0.30 -25.50 -12.59
CA THR A 305 0.40 -24.44 -13.35
C THR A 305 -0.56 -23.34 -13.81
N GLN A 306 -1.69 -23.71 -14.42
CA GLN A 306 -2.59 -22.74 -15.04
C GLN A 306 -3.15 -21.74 -14.03
N TRP A 307 -3.65 -22.23 -12.89
CA TRP A 307 -4.23 -21.37 -11.88
C TRP A 307 -3.14 -20.60 -11.12
N ARG A 308 -1.96 -21.19 -10.86
CA ARG A 308 -0.81 -20.49 -10.25
C ARG A 308 -0.31 -19.33 -11.10
N ILE A 309 -0.22 -19.50 -12.43
CA ILE A 309 0.17 -18.41 -13.34
C ILE A 309 -0.78 -17.22 -13.20
N ALA A 310 -2.09 -17.44 -13.26
CA ALA A 310 -3.09 -16.37 -13.13
C ALA A 310 -3.05 -15.68 -11.76
N THR A 311 -2.75 -16.47 -10.74
CA THR A 311 -2.73 -16.11 -9.32
C THR A 311 -1.44 -15.35 -8.96
N TYR A 312 -0.29 -15.72 -9.52
CA TYR A 312 0.98 -15.04 -9.29
C TYR A 312 1.15 -13.76 -10.09
N TRP A 313 0.41 -13.58 -11.19
CA TRP A 313 0.58 -12.40 -12.04
C TRP A 313 0.51 -11.06 -11.30
N PRO A 314 -0.51 -10.77 -10.45
CA PRO A 314 -0.52 -9.52 -9.67
C PRO A 314 0.68 -9.36 -8.73
N ILE A 315 1.20 -10.47 -8.17
CA ILE A 315 2.38 -10.44 -7.28
C ILE A 315 3.62 -10.04 -8.08
N VAL A 316 3.77 -10.63 -9.26
CA VAL A 316 4.84 -10.31 -10.22
C VAL A 316 4.74 -8.87 -10.67
N GLU A 317 3.56 -8.41 -11.13
CA GLU A 317 3.34 -7.03 -11.57
C GLU A 317 3.74 -6.03 -10.48
N ALA A 318 3.30 -6.26 -9.24
CA ALA A 318 3.68 -5.40 -8.12
C ALA A 318 5.19 -5.39 -7.90
N ALA A 319 5.84 -6.55 -7.94
CA ALA A 319 7.28 -6.67 -7.73
C ALA A 319 8.11 -6.05 -8.85
N VAL A 320 7.67 -6.15 -10.11
CA VAL A 320 8.28 -5.42 -11.24
C VAL A 320 8.19 -3.91 -10.99
N MET A 321 7.02 -3.40 -10.59
CA MET A 321 6.83 -1.98 -10.31
C MET A 321 7.68 -1.47 -9.13
N VAL A 322 8.02 -2.33 -8.16
CA VAL A 322 8.95 -1.98 -7.06
C VAL A 322 10.35 -1.63 -7.58
N GLN A 323 10.80 -2.24 -8.68
CA GLN A 323 12.15 -2.06 -9.21
C GLN A 323 12.31 -0.81 -10.09
N THR A 324 11.21 -0.14 -10.42
CA THR A 324 11.19 0.96 -11.40
C THR A 324 11.81 2.25 -10.86
N GLU A 325 12.26 3.13 -11.75
CA GLU A 325 12.89 4.40 -11.37
C GLU A 325 11.98 5.28 -10.51
N SER A 326 10.73 5.44 -10.94
CA SER A 326 9.70 6.18 -10.21
C SER A 326 8.37 5.45 -10.28
N PHE A 327 7.54 5.65 -9.27
CA PHE A 327 6.21 5.03 -9.19
C PHE A 327 5.14 6.07 -8.91
N ILE A 328 4.00 5.97 -9.59
CA ILE A 328 2.77 6.70 -9.32
C ILE A 328 1.67 5.68 -9.01
N GLY A 329 1.24 5.61 -7.75
CA GLY A 329 0.17 4.72 -7.33
C GLY A 329 -1.18 5.41 -7.13
N SER A 330 -2.23 4.61 -6.95
CA SER A 330 -3.51 5.08 -6.41
C SER A 330 -3.48 4.95 -4.89
N PHE A 331 -3.60 6.06 -4.15
CA PHE A 331 -3.43 6.04 -2.69
C PHE A 331 -4.37 5.07 -1.97
N TRP A 332 -5.56 4.86 -2.51
CA TRP A 332 -6.59 3.98 -1.94
C TRP A 332 -6.53 2.54 -2.44
N SER A 333 -5.50 2.18 -3.20
CA SER A 333 -5.28 0.81 -3.64
C SER A 333 -4.24 0.14 -2.75
N THR A 334 -4.61 -0.97 -2.11
CA THR A 334 -3.68 -1.78 -1.30
C THR A 334 -2.52 -2.30 -2.15
N PHE A 335 -2.75 -2.60 -3.44
CA PHE A 335 -1.70 -2.88 -4.42
C PHE A 335 -0.66 -1.76 -4.52
N SER A 336 -1.11 -0.51 -4.70
CA SER A 336 -0.22 0.65 -4.77
C SER A 336 0.51 0.93 -3.46
N GLN A 337 -0.18 0.77 -2.33
CA GLN A 337 0.42 0.95 -1.02
C GLN A 337 1.52 -0.09 -0.75
N MET A 338 1.29 -1.36 -1.13
CA MET A 338 2.29 -2.42 -1.04
C MET A 338 3.53 -2.11 -1.89
N ILE A 339 3.36 -1.64 -3.13
CA ILE A 339 4.50 -1.21 -3.95
C ILE A 339 5.24 -0.07 -3.25
N ALA A 340 4.51 0.95 -2.80
CA ALA A 340 5.08 2.14 -2.19
C ALA A 340 5.93 1.83 -0.93
N ILE A 341 5.52 0.85 -0.12
CA ILE A 341 6.27 0.44 1.08
C ILE A 341 7.49 -0.43 0.75
N ARG A 342 7.42 -1.26 -0.30
CA ARG A 342 8.51 -2.15 -0.75
C ARG A 342 9.59 -1.43 -1.57
N ARG A 343 9.34 -0.22 -2.05
CA ARG A 343 10.31 0.57 -2.82
C ARG A 343 11.43 1.14 -1.93
N HIS A 344 12.68 0.90 -2.33
CA HIS A 344 13.86 1.53 -1.71
C HIS A 344 13.95 3.04 -2.02
N ARG A 345 13.56 3.46 -3.24
CA ARG A 345 13.60 4.87 -3.67
C ARG A 345 12.36 5.63 -3.20
N ILE A 346 12.25 5.85 -1.90
CA ILE A 346 11.09 6.47 -1.24
C ILE A 346 10.74 7.84 -1.85
N HIS A 347 11.76 8.67 -2.12
CA HIS A 347 11.59 10.01 -2.70
C HIS A 347 11.12 10.01 -4.17
N ARG A 348 11.11 8.85 -4.83
CA ARG A 348 10.59 8.64 -6.19
C ARG A 348 9.30 7.83 -6.19
N THR A 349 8.61 7.78 -5.05
CA THR A 349 7.33 7.11 -4.86
C THR A 349 6.26 8.18 -4.66
N PHE A 350 5.31 8.23 -5.59
CA PHE A 350 4.25 9.22 -5.63
C PHE A 350 2.89 8.52 -5.66
N PHE A 351 1.86 9.27 -5.31
CA PHE A 351 0.49 8.90 -5.60
C PHE A 351 -0.10 9.90 -6.59
N VAL A 352 -1.07 9.45 -7.38
CA VAL A 352 -1.91 10.31 -8.21
C VAL A 352 -2.46 11.40 -7.29
N GLN A 353 -2.29 12.67 -7.70
CA GLN A 353 -2.81 13.77 -6.89
C GLN A 353 -4.32 13.59 -6.68
N ASN A 354 -4.86 14.09 -5.57
CA ASN A 354 -6.29 14.36 -5.53
C ASN A 354 -6.57 15.75 -6.13
N ARG A 355 -7.83 16.05 -6.45
CA ARG A 355 -8.20 17.32 -7.09
C ARG A 355 -7.88 18.53 -6.22
N VAL A 356 -7.90 18.38 -4.88
CA VAL A 356 -7.47 19.44 -3.96
C VAL A 356 -5.97 19.72 -4.12
N GLN A 357 -5.15 18.68 -4.20
CA GLN A 357 -3.70 18.80 -4.42
C GLN A 357 -3.39 19.40 -5.80
N GLU A 358 -4.12 18.98 -6.85
CA GLU A 358 -4.01 19.57 -8.18
C GLU A 358 -4.40 21.06 -8.16
N PHE A 359 -5.53 21.41 -7.53
CA PHE A 359 -5.98 22.79 -7.39
C PHE A 359 -4.95 23.64 -6.66
N VAL A 360 -4.46 23.17 -5.51
CA VAL A 360 -3.40 23.85 -4.74
C VAL A 360 -2.15 23.99 -5.58
N TRP A 361 -1.75 22.97 -6.34
CA TRP A 361 -0.57 23.01 -7.19
C TRP A 361 -0.71 24.03 -8.32
N ARG A 362 -1.83 24.04 -9.03
CA ARG A 362 -2.11 25.00 -10.11
C ARG A 362 -2.16 26.44 -9.61
N ASN A 363 -2.72 26.65 -8.42
CA ASN A 363 -2.90 27.97 -7.82
C ASN A 363 -1.81 28.33 -6.79
N ARG A 364 -0.72 27.55 -6.70
CA ARG A 364 0.25 27.65 -5.59
C ARG A 364 0.81 29.05 -5.43
N TRP A 365 1.09 29.75 -6.51
CA TRP A 365 1.63 31.12 -6.46
C TRP A 365 0.61 32.12 -5.94
N ILE A 366 -0.66 32.00 -6.35
CA ILE A 366 -1.75 32.85 -5.84
C ILE A 366 -1.97 32.58 -4.34
N ILE A 367 -1.98 31.31 -3.92
CA ILE A 367 -2.13 30.92 -2.52
C ILE A 367 -0.95 31.43 -1.68
N ILE A 368 0.28 31.28 -2.16
CA ILE A 368 1.48 31.79 -1.48
C ILE A 368 1.43 33.32 -1.38
N LEU A 369 1.09 34.02 -2.46
CA LEU A 369 0.97 35.48 -2.48
C LEU A 369 -0.13 35.96 -1.53
N ALA A 370 -1.29 35.30 -1.52
CA ALA A 370 -2.36 35.58 -0.58
C ALA A 370 -1.87 35.40 0.85
N PHE A 371 -1.24 34.26 1.17
CA PHE A 371 -0.72 33.98 2.51
C PHE A 371 0.34 35.01 2.95
N VAL A 372 1.30 35.35 2.09
CA VAL A 372 2.31 36.39 2.34
C VAL A 372 1.64 37.74 2.56
N GLY A 373 0.62 38.07 1.76
CA GLY A 373 -0.18 39.28 1.89
C GLY A 373 -0.93 39.36 3.21
N THR A 374 -1.60 38.28 3.63
CA THR A 374 -2.34 38.23 4.91
C THR A 374 -1.39 38.32 6.10
N VAL A 375 -0.23 37.65 6.03
CA VAL A 375 0.83 37.74 7.05
C VAL A 375 1.40 39.16 7.10
N GLY A 376 1.69 39.76 5.94
CA GLY A 376 2.17 41.15 5.83
C GLY A 376 1.18 42.16 6.42
N LEU A 377 -0.10 42.06 6.06
CA LEU A 377 -1.18 42.91 6.60
C LEU A 377 -1.36 42.73 8.11
N SER A 378 -1.25 41.49 8.59
CA SER A 378 -1.33 41.19 10.03
C SER A 378 -0.14 41.80 10.79
N LEU A 379 1.06 41.73 10.23
CA LEU A 379 2.26 42.35 10.79
C LEU A 379 2.16 43.89 10.81
N VAL A 380 1.62 44.51 9.75
CA VAL A 380 1.41 45.96 9.67
C VAL A 380 0.34 46.43 10.66
N ARG A 381 -0.79 45.73 10.76
CA ARG A 381 -1.86 46.04 11.74
C ARG A 381 -1.37 45.92 13.18
N VAL A 382 -0.58 44.89 13.49
CA VAL A 382 0.02 44.73 14.81
C VAL A 382 1.06 45.83 15.05
N SER A 383 1.91 46.16 14.07
CA SER A 383 2.87 47.27 14.18
C SER A 383 2.19 48.61 14.50
N ARG A 384 1.09 48.94 13.81
CA ARG A 384 0.31 50.17 14.02
C ARG A 384 -0.44 50.22 15.36
N ARG A 385 -0.73 49.09 16.01
CA ARG A 385 -1.34 49.04 17.34
C ARG A 385 -0.34 49.16 18.49
N PHE A 386 0.96 49.05 18.19
CA PHE A 386 2.06 49.13 19.17
C PHE A 386 2.87 50.43 19.06
N ARG A 387 2.62 51.25 18.04
CA ARG A 387 2.84 52.70 18.08
C ARG A 387 1.59 53.34 18.67
#